data_AF-A0A0F9DBW0-F1
#
_entry.id   AF-A0A0F9DBW0-F1
#
_cell.length_a   1.000
_cell.length_b   1.000
_cell.length_c   1.000
_cell.angle_alpha   90.00
_cell.angle_beta   90.00
_cell.angle_gamma   90.00
#
_symmetry.space_group_name_H-M   'P 1'
#
loop_
_entity.id
_entity.type
_entity.pdbx_description
1 polymer ?
#
loop_
_entity_poly.entity_id
_entity_poly.type
_entity_poly.pdbx_seq_one_letter_code
_entity_poly.pdbx_strand_id
1 'polypeptide(L)'
;MIDEKKQEKLIDKAKEIFGITDHCGRAGYILPDGNMLDFGNPSYEDDIKYRYQEHSEVGRIYESFPEIKTIKRNGSCFAIVYNDQWLKETGAIRLSVSSHDEISGELFQPHKPTKKQLETLEYCNCTEKPNEIILEFSKCDIDGKYIPKIFNVRNDNNDCVETINELNRKIKRWAS
;
A
#
# COMPACT_ATOMS: atom_id res chain seq x y z
N MET A 1 6.89 -17.26 6.33
CA MET A 1 5.41 -17.25 6.31
C MET A 1 4.94 -16.18 7.25
N ILE A 2 3.92 -15.42 6.85
CA ILE A 2 3.20 -14.54 7.76
C ILE A 2 2.50 -15.45 8.80
N ASP A 3 2.53 -15.06 10.07
CA ASP A 3 1.67 -15.64 11.09
C ASP A 3 0.26 -15.07 10.87
N GLU A 4 -0.62 -15.87 10.26
CA GLU A 4 -1.96 -15.46 9.85
C GLU A 4 -2.76 -14.88 11.02
N LYS A 5 -2.64 -15.47 12.22
CA LYS A 5 -3.33 -14.99 13.42
C LYS A 5 -2.78 -13.64 13.89
N LYS A 6 -1.47 -13.42 13.75
CA LYS A 6 -0.86 -12.11 14.03
C LYS A 6 -1.30 -11.07 13.00
N GLN A 7 -1.33 -11.43 11.73
CA GLN A 7 -1.77 -10.56 10.63
C GLN A 7 -3.21 -10.11 10.82
N GLU A 8 -4.13 -11.03 11.11
CA GLU A 8 -5.55 -10.71 11.36
C GLU A 8 -5.69 -9.71 12.51
N LYS A 9 -5.01 -9.95 13.64
CA LYS A 9 -5.02 -9.02 14.78
C LYS A 9 -4.52 -7.62 14.44
N LEU A 10 -3.46 -7.52 13.65
CA LEU A 10 -2.91 -6.24 13.21
C LEU A 10 -3.88 -5.50 12.29
N ILE A 11 -4.52 -6.23 11.37
CA ILE A 11 -5.53 -5.69 10.46
C ILE A 11 -6.77 -5.21 11.22
N ASP A 12 -7.29 -6.01 12.14
CA ASP A 12 -8.49 -5.65 12.92
C ASP A 12 -8.22 -4.42 13.78
N LYS A 13 -7.06 -4.36 14.45
CA LYS A 13 -6.65 -3.19 15.23
C LYS A 13 -6.44 -1.95 14.36
N ALA A 14 -5.94 -2.11 13.13
CA ALA A 14 -5.82 -0.99 12.19
C ALA A 14 -7.19 -0.44 11.81
N LYS A 15 -8.15 -1.31 11.50
CA LYS A 15 -9.53 -0.91 11.20
C LYS A 15 -10.19 -0.22 12.40
N GLU A 16 -9.91 -0.66 13.63
CA GLU A 16 -10.40 -0.03 14.85
C GLU A 16 -9.83 1.40 15.04
N ILE A 17 -8.52 1.58 14.83
CA ILE A 17 -7.84 2.86 15.05
C ILE A 17 -8.14 3.89 13.96
N PHE A 18 -8.12 3.46 12.70
CA PHE A 18 -8.19 4.35 11.53
C PHE A 18 -9.58 4.37 10.89
N GLY A 19 -10.39 3.33 11.09
CA GLY A 19 -11.60 3.13 10.30
C GLY A 19 -11.29 2.65 8.88
N ILE A 20 -12.34 2.51 8.09
CA ILE A 20 -12.27 2.17 6.67
C ILE A 20 -12.97 3.23 5.83
N THR A 21 -12.53 3.39 4.58
CA THR A 21 -13.09 4.36 3.64
C THR A 21 -13.32 3.73 2.27
N ASP A 22 -14.24 4.30 1.51
CA ASP A 22 -14.43 4.10 0.07
C ASP A 22 -13.83 5.25 -0.76
N HIS A 23 -13.22 6.24 -0.10
CA HIS A 23 -12.64 7.41 -0.74
C HIS A 23 -11.14 7.19 -1.03
N CYS A 24 -10.80 6.99 -2.30
CA CYS A 24 -9.44 6.68 -2.75
C CYS A 24 -8.41 7.76 -2.38
N GLY A 25 -8.76 9.04 -2.50
CA GLY A 25 -7.90 10.14 -2.04
C GLY A 25 -7.60 10.17 -0.52
N ARG A 26 -8.44 9.57 0.33
CA ARG A 26 -8.22 9.48 1.79
C ARG A 26 -7.48 8.22 2.22
N ALA A 27 -7.51 7.19 1.38
CA ALA A 27 -6.93 5.89 1.69
C ALA A 27 -5.41 5.97 1.90
N GLY A 28 -4.94 5.47 3.04
CA GLY A 28 -3.51 5.28 3.28
C GLY A 28 -3.00 3.92 2.79
N TYR A 29 -3.85 2.89 2.90
CA TYR A 29 -3.50 1.51 2.60
C TYR A 29 -4.70 0.72 2.07
N ILE A 30 -4.43 -0.24 1.17
CA ILE A 30 -5.37 -1.28 0.76
C ILE A 30 -4.99 -2.61 1.44
N LEU A 31 -5.86 -3.10 2.30
CA LEU A 31 -5.67 -4.33 3.07
C LEU A 31 -5.87 -5.58 2.18
N PRO A 32 -5.39 -6.77 2.61
CA PRO A 32 -5.55 -8.01 1.84
C PRO A 32 -6.99 -8.38 1.48
N ASP A 33 -7.95 -7.95 2.29
CA ASP A 33 -9.39 -8.16 2.07
C ASP A 33 -10.02 -7.10 1.14
N GLY A 34 -9.24 -6.11 0.69
CA GLY A 34 -9.65 -5.03 -0.21
C GLY A 34 -10.14 -3.77 0.50
N ASN A 35 -10.32 -3.80 1.83
CA ASN A 35 -10.70 -2.61 2.59
C ASN A 35 -9.59 -1.55 2.54
N MET A 36 -9.97 -0.28 2.47
CA MET A 36 -9.01 0.83 2.53
C MET A 36 -9.02 1.46 3.92
N LEU A 37 -7.85 1.60 4.54
CA LEU A 37 -7.73 2.31 5.82
C LEU A 37 -7.90 3.82 5.60
N ASP A 38 -8.78 4.45 6.39
CA ASP A 38 -9.04 5.88 6.29
C ASP A 38 -7.94 6.67 7.00
N PHE A 39 -7.13 7.38 6.20
CA PHE A 39 -6.10 8.30 6.71
C PHE A 39 -6.54 9.76 6.55
N GLY A 40 -7.85 9.99 6.39
CA GLY A 40 -8.49 11.30 6.49
C GLY A 40 -8.46 11.86 7.92
N ASN A 41 -9.10 13.00 8.12
CA ASN A 41 -9.26 13.60 9.44
C ASN A 41 -10.71 13.42 9.91
N PRO A 42 -10.99 12.57 10.92
CA PRO A 42 -12.34 12.35 11.41
C PRO A 42 -12.97 13.59 12.07
N SER A 43 -12.17 14.60 12.44
CA SER A 43 -12.66 15.86 13.02
C SER A 43 -13.15 16.87 11.96
N TYR A 44 -12.96 16.59 10.67
CA TYR A 44 -13.51 17.40 9.58
C TYR A 44 -14.61 16.56 8.93
N GLU A 45 -15.84 16.73 9.44
CA GLU A 45 -17.02 15.96 9.02
C GLU A 45 -17.36 16.15 7.53
N ASP A 46 -16.90 17.24 6.92
CA ASP A 46 -17.16 17.52 5.51
C ASP A 46 -15.88 17.87 4.74
N ASP A 47 -15.69 17.16 3.63
CA ASP A 47 -15.18 17.75 2.38
C ASP A 47 -13.66 17.90 2.15
N ILE A 48 -12.80 17.09 2.77
CA ILE A 48 -11.41 16.95 2.29
C ILE A 48 -11.31 15.73 1.37
N LYS A 49 -11.05 15.97 0.07
CA LYS A 49 -10.81 14.95 -0.95
C LYS A 49 -9.53 14.12 -0.68
N TYR A 50 -8.67 14.55 0.24
CA TYR A 50 -7.32 14.00 0.39
C TYR A 50 -6.96 13.62 1.83
N ARG A 51 -6.02 12.68 1.93
CA ARG A 51 -5.37 12.20 3.15
C ARG A 51 -4.81 13.35 4.00
N TYR A 52 -4.98 13.26 5.32
CA TYR A 52 -4.41 14.19 6.30
C TYR A 52 -3.32 13.55 7.17
N GLN A 53 -3.46 12.26 7.46
CA GLN A 53 -2.50 11.51 8.28
C GLN A 53 -1.31 11.03 7.45
N GLU A 54 -0.13 11.03 8.05
CA GLU A 54 1.04 10.42 7.43
C GLU A 54 0.95 8.89 7.48
N HIS A 55 1.48 8.21 6.47
CA HIS A 55 1.56 6.75 6.46
C HIS A 55 2.23 6.17 7.71
N SER A 56 3.21 6.90 8.27
CA SER A 56 3.94 6.56 9.51
C SER A 56 3.03 6.36 10.73
N GLU A 57 1.80 6.92 10.73
CA GLU A 57 0.81 6.78 11.79
C GLU A 57 0.40 5.30 12.04
N VAL A 58 0.58 4.38 11.07
CA VAL A 58 0.39 2.92 11.28
C VAL A 58 1.21 2.38 12.45
N GLY A 59 2.26 3.08 12.87
CA GLY A 59 2.99 2.79 14.10
C GLY A 59 2.10 2.68 15.34
N ARG A 60 0.96 3.39 15.40
CA ARG A 60 -0.01 3.37 16.52
C ARG A 60 -0.66 2.01 16.76
N ILE A 61 -0.63 1.11 15.78
CA ILE A 61 -1.18 -0.25 15.88
C ILE A 61 -0.32 -1.11 16.83
N TYR A 62 0.98 -0.85 16.91
CA TYR A 62 1.90 -1.65 17.69
C TYR A 62 1.88 -1.23 19.17
N GLU A 63 1.68 -2.19 20.08
CA GLU A 63 1.66 -1.94 21.54
C GLU A 63 3.03 -1.54 22.09
N SER A 64 4.08 -2.10 21.50
CA SER A 64 5.45 -1.71 21.71
C SER A 64 6.04 -1.36 20.36
N PHE A 65 6.78 -0.25 20.29
CA PHE A 65 7.52 0.07 19.08
C PHE A 65 8.38 -1.14 18.68
N PRO A 66 8.22 -1.70 17.48
CA PRO A 66 9.15 -2.72 17.00
C PRO A 66 10.57 -2.20 17.20
N GLU A 67 11.48 -3.04 17.74
CA GLU A 67 12.88 -2.67 17.89
C GLU A 67 13.42 -2.22 16.52
N ILE A 68 13.55 -0.91 16.35
CA ILE A 68 14.11 -0.33 15.14
C ILE A 68 15.59 -0.67 15.16
N LYS A 69 15.96 -1.75 14.48
CA LYS A 69 17.37 -2.09 14.28
C LYS A 69 17.95 -1.15 13.24
N THR A 70 18.51 -0.04 13.72
CA THR A 70 19.38 0.82 12.91
C THR A 70 20.68 0.07 12.64
N ILE A 71 20.70 -0.69 11.57
CA ILE A 71 21.95 -1.19 11.02
C ILE A 71 22.61 0.02 10.30
N LYS A 72 23.94 0.12 10.22
CA LYS A 72 24.63 1.12 9.40
C LYS A 72 25.62 0.37 8.52
N ARG A 73 25.39 0.33 7.22
CA ARG A 73 26.21 -0.32 6.18
C ARG A 73 25.93 0.32 4.82
N ASN A 74 26.95 0.84 4.17
CA ASN A 74 26.87 1.49 2.85
C ASN A 74 25.95 0.76 1.86
N GLY A 75 24.73 1.27 1.65
CA GLY A 75 23.76 0.72 0.69
C GLY A 75 22.77 -0.34 1.21
N SER A 76 22.59 -0.50 2.52
CA SER A 76 21.59 -1.44 3.08
C SER A 76 20.28 -0.75 3.51
N CYS A 77 19.16 -1.47 3.44
CA CYS A 77 17.84 -1.16 3.98
C CYS A 77 18.00 -0.70 5.44
N PHE A 78 17.90 0.62 5.71
CA PHE A 78 17.96 1.15 7.08
C PHE A 78 16.67 1.82 7.49
N ALA A 79 16.33 1.49 8.73
CA ALA A 79 15.02 1.59 9.34
C ALA A 79 14.03 0.65 8.64
N ILE A 80 13.70 -0.44 9.34
CA ILE A 80 12.31 -0.90 9.25
C ILE A 80 11.50 0.26 9.86
N VAL A 81 11.12 1.21 9.02
CA VAL A 81 10.11 2.20 9.36
C VAL A 81 8.79 1.46 9.55
N TYR A 82 7.88 2.00 10.37
CA TYR A 82 6.62 1.31 10.71
C TYR A 82 5.85 0.84 9.47
N ASN A 83 5.98 1.58 8.37
CA ASN A 83 5.38 1.26 7.07
C ASN A 83 5.93 -0.06 6.51
N ASP A 84 7.25 -0.27 6.49
CA ASP A 84 7.85 -1.48 5.93
C ASP A 84 7.50 -2.71 6.76
N GLN A 85 7.52 -2.58 8.09
CA GLN A 85 7.08 -3.66 8.97
C GLN A 85 5.61 -3.98 8.73
N TRP A 86 4.77 -2.95 8.65
CA TRP A 86 3.35 -3.07 8.38
C TRP A 86 3.10 -3.77 7.05
N LEU A 87 3.72 -3.34 5.95
CA LEU A 87 3.58 -3.96 4.63
C LEU A 87 4.05 -5.42 4.65
N LYS A 88 5.13 -5.72 5.37
CA LYS A 88 5.64 -7.09 5.52
C LYS A 88 4.74 -8.00 6.35
N GLU A 89 4.19 -7.51 7.46
CA GLU A 89 3.37 -8.31 8.37
C GLU A 89 1.93 -8.45 7.90
N THR A 90 1.43 -7.50 7.11
CA THR A 90 0.04 -7.47 6.66
C THR A 90 -0.16 -7.75 5.19
N GLY A 91 0.86 -7.58 4.34
CA GLY A 91 0.68 -7.66 2.89
C GLY A 91 -0.21 -6.56 2.33
N ALA A 92 -0.43 -5.46 3.07
CA ALA A 92 -1.14 -4.30 2.57
C ALA A 92 -0.41 -3.66 1.38
N ILE A 93 -1.15 -2.91 0.57
CA ILE A 93 -0.60 -1.97 -0.42
C ILE A 93 -0.64 -0.60 0.23
N ARG A 94 0.50 0.07 0.38
CA ARG A 94 0.50 1.50 0.74
C ARG A 94 0.03 2.28 -0.46
N LEU A 95 -1.03 3.08 -0.33
CA LEU A 95 -1.60 3.86 -1.42
C LEU A 95 -1.22 5.34 -1.30
N SER A 96 -0.80 5.93 -2.41
CA SER A 96 -0.61 7.35 -2.56
C SER A 96 -1.38 7.81 -3.80
N VAL A 97 -2.43 8.61 -3.58
CA VAL A 97 -3.20 9.21 -4.66
C VAL A 97 -2.80 10.68 -4.72
N SER A 98 -2.10 11.07 -5.79
CA SER A 98 -1.91 12.49 -6.07
C SER A 98 -3.20 13.02 -6.69
N SER A 99 -3.51 14.29 -6.44
CA SER A 99 -4.67 14.94 -7.01
C SER A 99 -4.55 15.01 -8.55
N HIS A 100 -5.07 13.97 -9.23
CA HIS A 100 -5.28 13.82 -10.68
C HIS A 100 -4.12 13.28 -11.54
N ASP A 101 -2.89 13.15 -11.03
CA ASP A 101 -1.77 12.74 -11.90
C ASP A 101 -1.43 11.25 -11.78
N GLU A 102 -1.52 10.68 -10.57
CA GLU A 102 -0.94 9.36 -10.30
C GLU A 102 -1.65 8.63 -9.15
N ILE A 103 -1.86 7.32 -9.33
CA ILE A 103 -2.04 6.38 -8.21
C ILE A 103 -0.75 5.57 -8.07
N SER A 104 0.02 5.84 -7.01
CA SER A 104 1.17 5.02 -6.61
C SER A 104 0.79 4.04 -5.51
N GLY A 105 1.27 2.82 -5.64
CA GLY A 105 1.22 1.79 -4.61
C GLY A 105 2.62 1.28 -4.26
N GLU A 106 2.83 0.92 -3.00
CA GLU A 106 4.04 0.22 -2.56
C GLU A 106 3.68 -1.10 -1.84
N LEU A 107 4.38 -2.17 -2.18
CA LEU A 107 4.32 -3.48 -1.52
C LEU A 107 5.71 -3.97 -1.14
N PHE A 108 5.80 -4.67 0.00
CA PHE A 108 7.02 -5.35 0.43
C PHE A 108 7.03 -6.82 -0.01
N GLN A 109 8.16 -7.30 -0.51
CA GLN A 109 8.29 -8.64 -1.10
C GLN A 109 8.03 -9.79 -0.09
N PRO A 110 7.56 -10.97 -0.57
CA PRO A 110 7.05 -11.30 -1.90
C PRO A 110 5.53 -11.50 -1.87
N HIS A 111 4.76 -10.52 -1.39
CA HIS A 111 3.31 -10.60 -1.45
C HIS A 111 2.83 -10.18 -2.84
N LYS A 112 2.23 -11.11 -3.59
CA LYS A 112 1.43 -10.74 -4.76
C LYS A 112 0.15 -10.07 -4.24
N PRO A 113 -0.29 -8.95 -4.83
CA PRO A 113 -1.58 -8.37 -4.50
C PRO A 113 -2.68 -9.43 -4.55
N THR A 114 -3.55 -9.42 -3.54
CA THR A 114 -4.73 -10.29 -3.54
C THR A 114 -5.68 -9.86 -4.66
N LYS A 115 -6.62 -10.75 -5.02
CA LYS A 115 -7.68 -10.39 -5.97
C LYS A 115 -8.46 -9.16 -5.49
N LYS A 116 -8.74 -9.09 -4.19
CA LYS A 116 -9.48 -7.98 -3.58
C LYS A 116 -8.72 -6.66 -3.65
N GLN A 117 -7.40 -6.68 -3.41
CA GLN A 117 -6.57 -5.50 -3.57
C GLN A 117 -6.54 -4.98 -5.01
N LEU A 118 -6.50 -5.88 -6.00
CA LEU A 118 -6.58 -5.50 -7.41
C LEU A 118 -7.96 -4.94 -7.79
N GLU A 119 -9.04 -5.53 -7.29
CA GLU A 119 -10.41 -5.01 -7.46
C GLU A 119 -10.54 -3.59 -6.86
N THR A 120 -9.93 -3.32 -5.70
CA THR A 120 -9.92 -1.98 -5.10
C THR A 120 -9.06 -0.99 -5.88
N LEU A 121 -7.89 -1.41 -6.40
CA LEU A 121 -7.08 -0.55 -7.28
C LEU A 121 -7.83 -0.19 -8.58
N GLU A 122 -8.60 -1.13 -9.14
CA GLU A 122 -9.49 -0.87 -10.29
C GLU A 122 -10.56 0.15 -9.96
N TYR A 123 -11.25 -0.01 -8.83
CA TYR A 123 -12.21 0.97 -8.36
C TYR A 123 -11.59 2.37 -8.22
N CYS A 124 -10.39 2.48 -7.62
CA CYS A 124 -9.73 3.77 -7.48
C CYS A 124 -9.27 4.36 -8.81
N ASN A 125 -8.79 3.53 -9.73
CA ASN A 125 -8.43 3.97 -11.07
C ASN A 125 -9.66 4.53 -11.82
N CYS A 126 -10.80 3.84 -11.75
CA CYS A 126 -12.06 4.28 -12.33
C CYS A 126 -12.56 5.61 -11.77
N THR A 127 -12.36 5.82 -10.46
CA THR A 127 -12.91 6.97 -9.73
C THR A 127 -12.04 8.21 -9.86
N GLU A 128 -10.73 8.07 -9.65
CA GLU A 128 -9.80 9.21 -9.65
C GLU A 128 -9.27 9.54 -11.04
N LYS A 129 -9.29 8.57 -11.98
CA LYS A 129 -8.81 8.70 -13.36
C LYS A 129 -7.42 9.33 -13.45
N PRO A 130 -6.41 8.76 -12.78
CA PRO A 130 -5.04 9.24 -12.88
C PRO A 130 -4.50 9.05 -14.31
N ASN A 131 -3.46 9.82 -14.67
CA ASN A 131 -2.76 9.63 -15.95
C ASN A 131 -1.98 8.30 -15.97
N GLU A 132 -1.50 7.86 -14.81
CA GLU A 132 -0.76 6.62 -14.67
C GLU A 132 -0.97 5.92 -13.33
N ILE A 133 -0.72 4.61 -13.33
CA ILE A 133 -0.67 3.79 -12.13
C ILE A 133 0.73 3.21 -11.99
N ILE A 134 1.31 3.39 -10.81
CA ILE A 134 2.62 2.88 -10.45
C ILE A 134 2.47 1.91 -9.27
N LEU A 135 3.05 0.72 -9.39
CA LEU A 135 3.16 -0.23 -8.30
C LEU A 135 4.62 -0.64 -8.10
N GLU A 136 5.19 -0.27 -6.97
CA GLU A 136 6.54 -0.63 -6.58
C GLU A 136 6.53 -1.84 -5.65
N PHE A 137 7.34 -2.84 -6.02
CA PHE A 137 7.63 -4.01 -5.19
C PHE A 137 9.06 -3.96 -4.70
N SER A 138 9.20 -4.21 -3.42
CA SER A 138 10.45 -3.88 -2.75
C SER A 138 10.98 -5.04 -1.95
N LYS A 139 12.20 -5.48 -2.29
CA LYS A 139 12.90 -6.56 -1.57
C LYS A 139 14.13 -6.02 -0.87
N CYS A 140 14.48 -6.59 0.28
CA CYS A 140 15.87 -6.59 0.70
C CYS A 140 16.53 -7.90 0.24
N ASP A 141 17.67 -7.82 -0.43
CA ASP A 141 18.49 -9.00 -0.75
C ASP A 141 19.24 -9.53 0.47
N ILE A 142 20.04 -10.58 0.25
CA ILE A 142 20.83 -11.24 1.31
C ILE A 142 21.88 -10.30 1.94
N ASP A 143 22.30 -9.27 1.21
CA ASP A 143 23.24 -8.24 1.65
C ASP A 143 22.52 -7.05 2.30
N GLY A 144 21.20 -7.16 2.40
CA GLY A 144 20.32 -6.16 2.97
C GLY A 144 20.11 -4.98 2.04
N LYS A 145 20.36 -5.05 0.73
CA LYS A 145 20.14 -3.95 -0.21
C LYS A 145 18.72 -3.98 -0.79
N TYR A 146 18.12 -2.79 -0.93
CA TYR A 146 16.82 -2.64 -1.56
C TYR A 146 16.89 -2.93 -3.06
N ILE A 147 16.05 -3.84 -3.52
CA ILE A 147 15.85 -4.16 -4.93
C ILE A 147 14.42 -3.77 -5.28
N PRO A 148 14.22 -2.60 -5.92
CA PRO A 148 12.91 -2.18 -6.37
C PRO A 148 12.54 -2.92 -7.66
N LYS A 149 11.26 -3.24 -7.80
CA LYS A 149 10.64 -3.67 -9.05
C LYS A 149 9.39 -2.83 -9.27
N ILE A 150 9.48 -1.91 -10.21
CA ILE A 150 8.41 -0.99 -10.54
C ILE A 150 7.60 -1.56 -11.72
N PHE A 151 6.28 -1.50 -11.59
CA PHE A 151 5.33 -1.69 -12.68
C PHE A 151 4.59 -0.38 -12.89
N ASN A 152 4.59 0.11 -14.14
CA ASN A 152 3.84 1.29 -14.55
C ASN A 152 2.91 0.90 -15.71
N VAL A 153 1.68 1.42 -15.67
CA VAL A 153 0.74 1.41 -16.80
C VAL A 153 0.11 2.80 -16.93
N ARG A 154 0.13 3.35 -18.14
CA ARG A 154 -0.54 4.61 -18.46
C ARG A 154 -2.03 4.39 -18.70
N ASN A 155 -2.82 5.40 -18.39
CA ASN A 155 -4.27 5.41 -18.57
C ASN A 155 -4.68 6.22 -19.81
N ASP A 156 -3.92 6.13 -20.91
CA ASP A 156 -4.07 6.98 -22.10
C ASP A 156 -5.46 6.90 -22.76
N ASN A 157 -6.16 5.77 -22.57
CA ASN A 157 -7.50 5.54 -23.14
C ASN A 157 -8.65 5.74 -22.14
N ASN A 158 -8.36 6.08 -20.88
CA ASN A 158 -9.32 6.07 -19.76
C ASN A 158 -10.05 4.72 -19.56
N ASP A 159 -9.53 3.62 -20.11
CA ASP A 159 -10.07 2.27 -19.89
C ASP A 159 -9.49 1.71 -18.59
N CYS A 160 -10.18 2.05 -17.51
CA CYS A 160 -9.66 1.82 -16.18
C CYS A 160 -9.53 0.32 -15.84
N VAL A 161 -10.33 -0.54 -16.49
CA VAL A 161 -10.33 -1.99 -16.31
C VAL A 161 -9.14 -2.60 -17.04
N GLU A 162 -8.90 -2.20 -18.29
CA GLU A 162 -7.78 -2.74 -19.06
C GLU A 162 -6.42 -2.31 -18.47
N THR A 163 -6.32 -1.09 -17.93
CA THR A 163 -5.11 -0.62 -17.23
C THR A 163 -4.74 -1.54 -16.06
N ILE A 164 -5.70 -1.92 -15.21
CA ILE A 164 -5.44 -2.83 -14.08
C ILE A 164 -5.20 -4.26 -14.55
N ASN A 165 -5.90 -4.72 -15.58
CA ASN A 165 -5.64 -6.03 -16.18
C ASN A 165 -4.20 -6.13 -16.72
N GLU A 166 -3.71 -5.08 -17.39
CA GLU A 166 -2.34 -5.02 -17.86
C GLU A 166 -1.33 -5.03 -16.70
N LEU A 167 -1.58 -4.25 -15.66
CA LEU A 167 -0.75 -4.23 -14.43
C LEU A 167 -0.68 -5.63 -13.81
N ASN A 168 -1.83 -6.29 -13.66
CA ASN A 168 -1.92 -7.66 -13.13
C ASN A 168 -1.16 -8.68 -14.00
N ARG A 169 -1.25 -8.58 -15.33
CA ARG A 169 -0.46 -9.43 -16.25
C ARG A 169 1.04 -9.22 -16.06
N LYS A 170 1.50 -7.96 -15.92
CA LYS A 170 2.91 -7.62 -15.69
C LYS A 170 3.42 -8.22 -14.37
N ILE A 171 2.65 -8.10 -13.29
CA ILE A 171 2.99 -8.66 -11.97
C ILE A 171 3.05 -10.18 -12.01
N LYS A 172 2.03 -10.84 -12.61
CA LYS A 172 1.97 -12.30 -12.73
C LYS A 172 3.17 -12.86 -13.49
N ARG A 173 3.57 -12.23 -14.61
CA ARG A 173 4.73 -12.64 -15.41
C ARG A 173 6.04 -12.55 -14.64
N TRP A 174 6.21 -11.51 -13.82
CA TRP A 174 7.42 -11.34 -13.00
C TRP A 174 7.49 -12.35 -11.86
N ALA A 175 6.34 -12.71 -11.28
CA ALA A 175 6.27 -13.58 -10.12
C ALA A 175 6.08 -15.06 -10.47
N SER A 176 6.26 -15.44 -11.74
CA SER A 176 6.27 -16.82 -12.26
C SER A 176 7.71 -17.23 -12.55
#